data_AF-A0A4P5W959-F1
#
_entry.id   AF-A0A4P5W959-F1
#
_cell.length_a   1.000
_cell.length_b   1.000
_cell.length_c   1.000
_cell.angle_alpha   90.00
_cell.angle_beta   90.00
_cell.angle_gamma   90.00
#
_symmetry.space_group_name_H-M   'P 1'
#
loop_
_entity.id
_entity.type
_entity.pdbx_description
1 polymer ?
#
loop_
_entity_poly.entity_id
_entity_poly.type
_entity_poly.pdbx_seq_one_letter_code
_entity_poly.pdbx_strand_id
1 'polypeptide(L)'
;MSTLIAAMVLGCARSEAEAWAAAANPDLPLAQALDLCRSTGADADACATEVLRARPGSTVRDCAAIRASSWRAECAFAVADRHAKAGDRAAALAACGEAGRYYQECLYHAWTYDMQGAVAGGGRATDELPRGREVVAYWAQLQTLGGDPEERMWLDWWYFALDANRPADLSDCEGLAPDDARWCTAGTLQFVEREIAQTLKDNPGNAQRRSRVCRGGLADIAALWPDLYRPAEALDARAIAGRDRGCSVVEGLDVGRPWNPILLEHRTWSAG
;
A
#
# COMPACT_ATOMS: atom_id res chain seq x y z
N MET A 1 53.97 38.08 31.73
CA MET A 1 54.11 36.93 30.83
C MET A 1 53.13 35.87 31.31
N SER A 2 51.93 35.83 30.72
CA SER A 2 50.88 34.89 31.09
C SER A 2 50.80 33.82 30.02
N THR A 3 51.17 32.60 30.39
CA THR A 3 51.09 31.41 29.54
C THR A 3 49.62 31.01 29.41
N LEU A 4 49.02 31.29 28.26
CA LEU A 4 47.74 30.73 27.84
C LEU A 4 47.94 29.22 27.62
N ILE A 5 47.51 28.42 28.59
CA ILE A 5 47.35 26.98 28.42
C ILE A 5 46.10 26.79 27.56
N ALA A 6 46.30 26.68 26.25
CA ALA A 6 45.29 26.20 25.33
C ALA A 6 45.05 24.72 25.64
N ALA A 7 44.05 24.44 26.47
CA ALA A 7 43.51 23.09 26.63
C ALA A 7 42.95 22.66 25.28
N MET A 8 43.73 21.88 24.52
CA MET A 8 43.22 21.09 23.40
C MET A 8 42.28 20.04 23.97
N VAL A 9 41.01 20.43 24.15
CA VAL A 9 39.93 19.46 24.26
C VAL A 9 39.85 18.79 22.90
N LEU A 10 40.59 17.70 22.75
CA LEU A 10 40.37 16.67 21.75
C LEU A 10 39.00 16.04 22.06
N GLY A 11 37.94 16.80 21.75
CA GLY A 11 36.58 16.29 21.83
C GLY A 11 36.52 15.12 20.88
N CYS A 12 36.26 13.92 21.42
CA CYS A 12 35.97 12.74 20.62
C CYS A 12 34.75 13.08 19.75
N ALA A 13 35.00 13.49 18.51
CA ALA A 13 33.96 13.67 17.52
C ALA A 13 33.30 12.30 17.37
N ARG A 14 31.98 12.23 17.62
CA ARG A 14 31.22 11.01 17.37
C ARG A 14 31.38 10.64 15.91
N SER A 15 31.52 9.35 15.64
CA SER A 15 31.40 8.83 14.28
C SER A 15 30.00 9.07 13.73
N GLU A 16 29.84 9.07 12.40
CA GLU A 16 28.53 9.23 11.74
C GLU A 16 27.53 8.16 12.22
N ALA A 17 27.99 6.92 12.42
CA ALA A 17 27.16 5.83 12.95
C ALA A 17 26.70 6.08 14.40
N GLU A 18 27.58 6.60 15.27
CA GLU A 18 27.21 6.97 16.64
C GLU A 18 26.24 8.15 16.67
N ALA A 19 26.41 9.12 15.77
CA ALA A 19 25.49 10.24 15.63
C ALA A 19 24.10 9.77 15.18
N TRP A 20 24.03 8.89 14.18
CA TRP A 20 22.77 8.29 13.72
C TRP A 20 22.08 7.51 14.84
N ALA A 21 22.81 6.59 15.50
CA ALA A 21 22.26 5.79 16.60
C ALA A 21 21.75 6.67 17.75
N ALA A 22 22.46 7.75 18.07
CA ALA A 22 22.03 8.70 19.08
C ALA A 22 20.79 9.51 18.64
N ALA A 23 20.68 9.89 17.36
CA ALA A 23 19.51 10.58 16.82
C ALA A 23 18.25 9.70 16.83
N ALA A 24 18.42 8.40 16.62
CA ALA A 24 17.34 7.41 16.66
C ALA A 24 16.76 7.17 18.07
N ASN A 25 17.39 7.68 19.14
CA ASN A 25 16.90 7.51 20.51
C ASN A 25 15.53 8.20 20.71
N PRO A 26 14.43 7.46 20.99
CA PRO A 26 13.09 8.02 21.11
C PRO A 26 12.89 8.97 22.29
N ASP A 27 13.78 8.97 23.29
CA ASP A 27 13.71 9.88 24.44
C ASP A 27 14.36 11.24 24.17
N LEU A 28 15.14 11.34 23.09
CA LEU A 28 15.78 12.59 22.72
C LEU A 28 14.75 13.57 22.14
N PRO A 29 14.73 14.86 22.56
CA PRO A 29 13.87 15.86 21.96
C PRO A 29 14.11 15.96 20.45
N LEU A 30 13.04 16.09 19.65
CA LEU A 30 13.13 16.07 18.18
C LEU A 30 14.17 17.05 17.62
N ALA A 31 14.22 18.28 18.14
CA ALA A 31 15.21 19.27 17.72
C ALA A 31 16.65 18.79 17.90
N GLN A 32 16.95 18.15 19.03
CA GLN A 32 18.29 17.59 19.30
C GLN A 32 18.59 16.38 18.41
N ALA A 33 17.60 15.53 18.14
CA ALA A 33 17.75 14.41 17.22
C ALA A 33 18.07 14.89 15.79
N LEU A 34 17.37 15.93 15.31
CA LEU A 34 17.64 16.53 14.00
C LEU A 34 19.00 17.21 13.94
N ASP A 35 19.46 17.84 15.03
CA ASP A 35 20.81 18.40 15.13
C ASP A 35 21.88 17.30 15.04
N LEU A 36 21.66 16.15 15.69
CA LEU A 36 22.55 14.98 15.56
C LEU A 36 22.57 14.44 14.13
N CYS A 37 21.43 14.36 13.45
CA CYS A 37 21.41 13.97 12.04
C CYS A 37 22.27 14.87 11.15
N ARG A 38 22.38 16.18 11.43
CA ARG A 38 23.29 17.05 10.65
C ARG A 38 24.76 16.69 10.79
N SER A 39 25.12 15.96 11.86
CA SER A 39 26.48 15.47 12.08
C SER A 39 26.80 14.13 11.39
N THR A 40 25.83 13.50 10.70
CA THR A 40 26.06 12.25 9.94
C THR A 40 26.60 12.46 8.52
N GLY A 41 27.01 13.69 8.18
CA GLY A 41 27.67 13.97 6.91
C GLY A 41 26.74 13.82 5.70
N ALA A 42 27.10 12.94 4.76
CA ALA A 42 26.34 12.71 3.53
C ALA A 42 24.93 12.14 3.79
N ASP A 43 24.77 11.50 4.95
CA ASP A 43 23.59 10.76 5.36
C ASP A 43 22.60 11.59 6.20
N ALA A 44 22.82 12.90 6.30
CA ALA A 44 22.04 13.79 7.18
C ALA A 44 20.54 13.82 6.85
N ASP A 45 20.20 13.89 5.56
CA ASP A 45 18.81 13.95 5.10
C ASP A 45 18.08 12.60 5.27
N ALA A 46 18.79 11.50 5.07
CA ALA A 46 18.27 10.14 5.32
C ALA A 46 18.02 9.93 6.83
N CYS A 47 18.98 10.31 7.68
CA CYS A 47 18.84 10.26 9.14
C CYS A 47 17.63 11.06 9.61
N ALA A 48 17.49 12.31 9.14
CA ALA A 48 16.39 13.17 9.51
C ALA A 48 15.03 12.57 9.10
N THR A 49 14.95 11.96 7.91
CA THR A 49 13.74 11.28 7.42
C THR A 49 13.34 10.12 8.33
N GLU A 50 14.28 9.25 8.71
CA GLU A 50 14.01 8.11 9.59
C GLU A 50 13.60 8.57 11.00
N VAL A 51 14.29 9.56 11.56
CA VAL A 51 13.91 10.16 12.85
C VAL A 51 12.48 10.69 12.80
N LEU A 52 12.14 11.49 11.79
CA LEU A 52 10.81 12.09 11.65
C LEU A 52 9.71 11.06 11.43
N ARG A 53 9.99 9.99 10.67
CA ARG A 53 9.09 8.83 10.50
C ARG A 53 8.78 8.16 11.84
N ALA A 54 9.82 7.93 12.66
CA ALA A 54 9.70 7.25 13.94
C ALA A 54 9.03 8.07 15.06
N ARG A 55 8.88 9.40 14.92
CA ARG A 55 8.24 10.24 15.95
C ARG A 55 6.73 10.44 15.69
N PRO A 56 5.84 9.99 16.59
CA PRO A 56 4.39 10.12 16.40
C PRO A 56 3.86 11.56 16.26
N GLY A 57 4.58 12.55 16.82
CA GLY A 57 4.21 13.97 16.79
C GLY A 57 4.80 14.78 15.64
N SER A 58 5.61 14.18 14.77
CA SER A 58 6.16 14.92 13.62
C SER A 58 5.05 15.39 12.69
N THR A 59 5.29 16.51 12.03
CA THR A 59 4.39 17.10 11.04
C THR A 59 5.16 17.31 9.74
N VAL A 60 4.42 17.61 8.66
CA VAL A 60 5.06 17.92 7.37
C VAL A 60 5.94 19.18 7.43
N ARG A 61 5.69 20.08 8.40
CA ARG A 61 6.53 21.26 8.62
C ARG A 61 7.92 20.88 9.10
N ASP A 62 8.05 19.80 9.87
CA ASP A 62 9.33 19.33 10.38
C ASP A 62 10.22 18.79 9.25
N CYS A 63 9.62 18.32 8.14
CA CYS A 63 10.34 17.91 6.93
C CYS A 63 11.09 19.08 6.26
N ALA A 64 10.78 20.35 6.59
CA ALA A 64 11.52 21.50 6.07
C ALA A 64 12.99 21.53 6.53
N ALA A 65 13.35 20.79 7.58
CA ALA A 65 14.74 20.63 8.02
C ALA A 65 15.61 19.83 7.03
N ILE A 66 14.99 19.04 6.14
CA ILE A 66 15.66 18.21 5.13
C ILE A 66 16.01 19.06 3.91
N ARG A 67 17.27 19.02 3.48
CA ARG A 67 17.79 19.89 2.42
C ARG A 67 17.43 19.37 1.03
N ALA A 68 17.71 18.10 0.74
CA ALA A 68 17.41 17.48 -0.54
C ALA A 68 15.90 17.34 -0.74
N SER A 69 15.41 17.77 -1.91
CA SER A 69 13.98 17.76 -2.23
C SER A 69 13.40 16.34 -2.30
N SER A 70 14.18 15.35 -2.75
CA SER A 70 13.75 13.94 -2.77
C SER A 70 13.48 13.40 -1.37
N TRP A 71 14.42 13.62 -0.45
CA TRP A 71 14.28 13.20 0.95
C TRP A 71 13.16 13.96 1.67
N ARG A 72 12.97 15.25 1.37
CA ARG A 72 11.84 16.02 1.93
C ARG A 72 10.50 15.44 1.50
N ALA A 73 10.38 15.06 0.22
CA ALA A 73 9.18 14.43 -0.31
C ALA A 73 8.93 13.05 0.33
N GLU A 74 9.98 12.27 0.60
CA GLU A 74 9.89 10.99 1.33
C GLU A 74 9.49 11.17 2.80
N CYS A 75 9.97 12.23 3.46
CA CYS A 75 9.51 12.60 4.79
C CYS A 75 8.02 12.96 4.79
N ALA A 76 7.56 13.77 3.84
CA ALA A 76 6.14 14.12 3.71
C ALA A 76 5.27 12.88 3.46
N PHE A 77 5.73 11.97 2.60
CA PHE A 77 5.10 10.67 2.40
C PHE A 77 5.00 9.89 3.71
N ALA A 78 6.10 9.76 4.46
CA ALA A 78 6.12 9.00 5.72
C ALA A 78 5.19 9.61 6.79
N VAL A 79 5.09 10.94 6.84
CA VAL A 79 4.13 11.64 7.69
C VAL A 79 2.69 11.31 7.27
N ALA A 80 2.39 11.36 5.96
CA ALA A 80 1.08 11.02 5.43
C ALA A 80 0.68 9.57 5.73
N ASP A 81 1.60 8.63 5.53
CA ASP A 81 1.45 7.20 5.77
C ASP A 81 1.07 6.93 7.24
N ARG A 82 1.71 7.64 8.18
CA ARG A 82 1.36 7.58 9.61
C ARG A 82 -0.05 8.12 9.89
N HIS A 83 -0.40 9.27 9.32
CA HIS A 83 -1.76 9.83 9.49
C HIS A 83 -2.83 8.92 8.91
N ALA A 84 -2.57 8.31 7.75
CA ALA A 84 -3.46 7.34 7.13
C ALA A 84 -3.67 6.10 8.01
N LYS A 85 -2.60 5.52 8.55
CA LYS A 85 -2.67 4.40 9.52
C LYS A 85 -3.45 4.75 10.78
N ALA A 86 -3.46 6.01 11.18
CA ALA A 86 -4.22 6.52 12.32
C ALA A 86 -5.69 6.88 11.98
N GLY A 87 -6.11 6.77 10.72
CA GLY A 87 -7.45 7.14 10.25
C GLY A 87 -7.66 8.65 10.05
N ASP A 88 -6.61 9.46 10.10
CA ASP A 88 -6.70 10.92 9.90
C ASP A 88 -6.56 11.27 8.41
N ARG A 89 -7.68 11.13 7.68
CA ARG A 89 -7.76 11.38 6.22
C ARG A 89 -7.32 12.79 5.84
N ALA A 90 -7.69 13.79 6.64
CA ALA A 90 -7.41 15.18 6.34
C ALA A 90 -5.91 15.49 6.47
N ALA A 91 -5.27 15.03 7.55
CA ALA A 91 -3.84 15.21 7.72
C ALA A 91 -3.02 14.37 6.72
N ALA A 92 -3.47 13.16 6.40
CA ALA A 92 -2.84 12.33 5.36
C ALA A 92 -2.87 13.03 3.99
N LEU A 93 -4.04 13.53 3.57
CA LEU A 93 -4.19 14.25 2.30
C LEU A 93 -3.33 15.52 2.26
N ALA A 94 -3.31 16.30 3.35
CA ALA A 94 -2.48 17.50 3.45
C ALA A 94 -0.99 17.17 3.32
N ALA A 95 -0.52 16.12 4.00
CA ALA A 95 0.87 15.67 3.91
C ALA A 95 1.22 15.09 2.53
N CYS A 96 0.30 14.37 1.88
CA CYS A 96 0.50 13.91 0.50
C CYS A 96 0.69 15.07 -0.47
N GLY A 97 -0.01 16.20 -0.28
CA GLY A 97 0.19 17.44 -1.05
C GLY A 97 1.65 17.93 -1.09
N GLU A 98 2.41 17.67 -0.03
CA GLU A 98 3.82 18.06 0.09
C GLU A 98 4.79 16.95 -0.39
N ALA A 99 4.30 15.75 -0.73
CA ALA A 99 5.11 14.64 -1.22
C ALA A 99 5.57 14.82 -2.68
N GLY A 100 5.19 15.92 -3.34
CA GLY A 100 5.70 16.32 -4.66
C GLY A 100 5.53 15.22 -5.72
N ARG A 101 6.65 14.68 -6.21
CA ARG A 101 6.64 13.62 -7.24
C ARG A 101 5.96 12.32 -6.78
N TYR A 102 5.87 12.08 -5.47
CA TYR A 102 5.26 10.89 -4.89
C TYR A 102 3.78 11.08 -4.52
N TYR A 103 3.18 12.22 -4.88
CA TYR A 103 1.79 12.56 -4.52
C TYR A 103 0.79 11.42 -4.81
N GLN A 104 0.84 10.86 -6.02
CA GLN A 104 -0.11 9.82 -6.43
C GLN A 104 0.05 8.52 -5.64
N GLU A 105 1.30 8.13 -5.37
CA GLU A 105 1.56 6.94 -4.56
C GLU A 105 1.19 7.15 -3.10
N CYS A 106 1.43 8.36 -2.59
CA CYS A 106 1.02 8.73 -1.24
C CYS A 106 -0.50 8.62 -1.08
N LEU A 107 -1.28 9.13 -2.04
CA LEU A 107 -2.73 8.98 -2.01
C LEU A 107 -3.15 7.50 -2.06
N TYR A 108 -2.49 6.71 -2.92
CA TYR A 108 -2.76 5.28 -3.02
C TYR A 108 -2.61 4.55 -1.67
N HIS A 109 -1.50 4.79 -0.97
CA HIS A 109 -1.29 4.29 0.39
C HIS A 109 -2.37 4.79 1.35
N ALA A 110 -2.69 6.08 1.29
CA ALA A 110 -3.63 6.71 2.22
C ALA A 110 -5.03 6.08 2.16
N TRP A 111 -5.62 5.93 0.97
CA TRP A 111 -6.92 5.27 0.85
C TRP A 111 -6.85 3.78 1.13
N THR A 112 -5.72 3.12 0.82
CA THR A 112 -5.54 1.69 1.07
C THR A 112 -5.63 1.38 2.56
N TYR A 113 -4.97 2.16 3.42
CA TYR A 113 -5.09 1.99 4.86
C TYR A 113 -6.50 2.22 5.38
N ASP A 114 -7.20 3.21 4.82
CA ASP A 114 -8.58 3.52 5.18
C ASP A 114 -9.55 2.39 4.77
N MET A 115 -9.36 1.82 3.57
CA MET A 115 -10.10 0.63 3.12
C MET A 115 -9.82 -0.59 3.99
N GLN A 116 -8.56 -0.85 4.33
CA GLN A 116 -8.17 -1.93 5.24
C GLN A 116 -8.83 -1.77 6.61
N GLY A 117 -8.87 -0.54 7.14
CA GLY A 117 -9.58 -0.23 8.37
C GLY A 117 -11.09 -0.48 8.27
N ALA A 118 -11.70 -0.16 7.11
CA ALA A 118 -13.12 -0.38 6.86
C ALA A 118 -13.53 -1.87 6.81
N VAL A 119 -12.60 -2.78 6.48
CA VAL A 119 -12.86 -4.23 6.42
C VAL A 119 -12.35 -5.00 7.65
N ALA A 120 -11.72 -4.32 8.62
CA ALA A 120 -11.10 -4.95 9.79
C ALA A 120 -12.10 -5.52 10.82
N GLY A 121 -13.39 -5.27 10.65
CA GLY A 121 -14.45 -5.68 11.59
C GLY A 121 -14.66 -7.20 11.70
N GLY A 122 -14.26 -7.95 10.68
CA GLY A 122 -14.50 -9.39 10.58
C GLY A 122 -15.98 -9.71 10.32
N GLY A 123 -16.25 -10.60 9.37
CA GLY A 123 -17.61 -10.87 8.89
C GLY A 123 -17.65 -10.96 7.38
N ARG A 124 -18.82 -11.18 6.78
CA ARG A 124 -18.88 -11.27 5.31
C ARG A 124 -18.55 -9.90 4.73
N ALA A 125 -17.86 -9.89 3.59
CA ALA A 125 -17.53 -8.65 2.89
C ALA A 125 -18.77 -7.76 2.68
N THR A 126 -19.92 -8.36 2.38
CA THR A 126 -21.20 -7.65 2.21
C THR A 126 -21.70 -6.92 3.45
N ASP A 127 -21.37 -7.40 4.65
CA ASP A 127 -21.77 -6.76 5.90
C ASP A 127 -20.97 -5.45 6.12
N GLU A 128 -19.79 -5.32 5.51
CA GLU A 128 -18.90 -4.14 5.59
C GLU A 128 -19.11 -3.12 4.45
N LEU A 129 -19.99 -3.42 3.49
CA LEU A 129 -20.29 -2.54 2.34
C LEU A 129 -20.60 -1.09 2.73
N PRO A 130 -21.41 -0.80 3.78
CA PRO A 130 -21.68 0.58 4.18
C PRO A 130 -20.41 1.36 4.52
N ARG A 131 -19.44 0.76 5.21
CA ARG A 131 -18.16 1.41 5.51
C ARG A 131 -17.32 1.60 4.25
N GLY A 132 -17.33 0.61 3.35
CA GLY A 132 -16.71 0.72 2.02
C GLY A 132 -17.23 1.94 1.23
N ARG A 133 -18.55 2.14 1.20
CA ARG A 133 -19.17 3.30 0.51
C ARG A 133 -18.66 4.63 1.04
N GLU A 134 -18.51 4.77 2.37
CA GLU A 134 -18.00 5.99 2.98
C GLU A 134 -16.57 6.30 2.55
N VAL A 135 -15.71 5.28 2.50
CA VAL A 135 -14.31 5.41 2.05
C VAL A 135 -14.25 5.76 0.57
N VAL A 136 -14.96 5.01 -0.29
CA VAL A 136 -14.97 5.24 -1.74
C VAL A 136 -15.52 6.63 -2.05
N ALA A 137 -16.65 7.03 -1.46
CA ALA A 137 -17.22 8.36 -1.68
C ALA A 137 -16.25 9.49 -1.29
N TYR A 138 -15.48 9.31 -0.21
CA TYR A 138 -14.51 10.30 0.22
C TYR A 138 -13.32 10.39 -0.74
N TRP A 139 -12.72 9.28 -1.15
CA TRP A 139 -11.49 9.32 -1.94
C TRP A 139 -11.75 9.48 -3.44
N ALA A 140 -12.87 8.99 -3.97
CA ALA A 140 -13.20 9.06 -5.40
C ALA A 140 -13.48 10.49 -5.89
N GLN A 141 -13.81 11.42 -4.98
CA GLN A 141 -13.99 12.83 -5.33
C GLN A 141 -12.66 13.55 -5.65
N LEU A 142 -11.51 12.93 -5.36
CA LEU A 142 -10.20 13.51 -5.67
C LEU A 142 -9.89 13.30 -7.17
N GLN A 143 -10.01 14.38 -7.94
CA GLN A 143 -9.84 14.38 -9.41
C GLN A 143 -8.45 13.92 -9.89
N THR A 144 -7.47 13.82 -8.99
CA THR A 144 -6.08 13.55 -9.32
C THR A 144 -5.80 12.10 -9.69
N LEU A 145 -6.74 11.18 -9.49
CA LEU A 145 -6.48 9.74 -9.58
C LEU A 145 -6.53 9.15 -11.00
N GLY A 146 -7.01 9.92 -11.98
CA GLY A 146 -7.14 9.50 -13.37
C GLY A 146 -8.12 8.33 -13.56
N GLY A 147 -8.58 8.12 -14.80
CA GLY A 147 -9.53 7.04 -15.10
C GLY A 147 -10.86 7.17 -14.36
N ASP A 148 -11.48 6.03 -14.05
CA ASP A 148 -12.66 5.92 -13.17
C ASP A 148 -12.17 5.60 -11.74
N PRO A 149 -12.00 6.60 -10.87
CA PRO A 149 -11.46 6.39 -9.52
C PRO A 149 -12.41 5.59 -8.64
N GLU A 150 -13.72 5.70 -8.85
CA GLU A 150 -14.73 4.93 -8.13
C GLU A 150 -14.60 3.45 -8.47
N GLU A 151 -14.52 3.09 -9.75
CA GLU A 151 -14.28 1.71 -10.18
C GLU A 151 -13.02 1.14 -9.54
N ARG A 152 -11.89 1.86 -9.62
CA ARG A 152 -10.62 1.40 -9.05
C ARG A 152 -10.73 1.15 -7.55
N MET A 153 -11.37 2.07 -6.83
CA MET A 153 -11.50 1.97 -5.38
C MET A 153 -12.41 0.84 -4.94
N TRP A 154 -13.52 0.60 -5.66
CA TRP A 154 -14.37 -0.56 -5.39
C TRP A 154 -13.64 -1.87 -5.61
N LEU A 155 -12.86 -1.96 -6.69
CA LEU A 155 -12.05 -3.13 -6.97
C LEU A 155 -11.01 -3.42 -5.87
N ASP A 156 -10.30 -2.38 -5.40
CA ASP A 156 -9.34 -2.52 -4.30
C ASP A 156 -10.04 -2.83 -2.96
N TRP A 157 -11.19 -2.22 -2.67
CA TRP A 157 -11.96 -2.52 -1.47
C TRP A 157 -12.39 -3.99 -1.41
N TRP A 158 -12.94 -4.52 -2.51
CA TRP A 158 -13.32 -5.93 -2.60
C TRP A 158 -12.11 -6.85 -2.48
N TYR A 159 -10.96 -6.47 -3.06
CA TYR A 159 -9.72 -7.22 -2.86
C TYR A 159 -9.38 -7.37 -1.37
N PHE A 160 -9.40 -6.28 -0.59
CA PHE A 160 -9.11 -6.33 0.85
C PHE A 160 -10.18 -7.08 1.64
N ALA A 161 -11.46 -6.88 1.32
CA ALA A 161 -12.56 -7.54 2.00
C ALA A 161 -12.52 -9.07 1.81
N LEU A 162 -12.17 -9.55 0.61
CA LEU A 162 -12.07 -10.97 0.29
C LEU A 162 -10.78 -11.60 0.81
N ASP A 163 -9.66 -10.86 0.83
CA ASP A 163 -8.42 -11.34 1.44
C ASP A 163 -8.61 -11.66 2.93
N ALA A 164 -9.38 -10.83 3.63
CA ALA A 164 -9.75 -11.05 5.02
C ALA A 164 -10.77 -12.20 5.20
N ASN A 165 -11.54 -12.56 4.16
CA ASN A 165 -12.70 -13.46 4.24
C ASN A 165 -12.67 -14.55 3.17
N ARG A 166 -11.54 -15.25 3.04
CA ARG A 166 -11.42 -16.38 2.11
C ARG A 166 -12.32 -17.58 2.54
N PRO A 167 -12.83 -18.38 1.58
CA PRO A 167 -12.72 -18.22 0.13
C PRO A 167 -13.62 -17.10 -0.39
N ALA A 168 -13.26 -16.51 -1.53
CA ALA A 168 -14.12 -15.55 -2.20
C ALA A 168 -15.34 -16.29 -2.80
N ASP A 169 -16.53 -15.94 -2.34
CA ASP A 169 -17.78 -16.62 -2.69
C ASP A 169 -18.70 -15.68 -3.48
N LEU A 170 -18.95 -15.99 -4.75
CA LEU A 170 -19.82 -15.16 -5.58
C LEU A 170 -21.29 -15.20 -5.13
N SER A 171 -21.70 -16.18 -4.33
CA SER A 171 -23.06 -16.19 -3.78
C SER A 171 -23.29 -15.05 -2.79
N ASP A 172 -22.23 -14.48 -2.21
CA ASP A 172 -22.34 -13.26 -1.40
C ASP A 172 -22.79 -12.05 -2.23
N CYS A 173 -22.59 -12.07 -3.55
CA CYS A 173 -23.07 -11.01 -4.44
C CYS A 173 -24.58 -11.11 -4.74
N GLU A 174 -25.21 -12.26 -4.46
CA GLU A 174 -26.62 -12.49 -4.72
C GLU A 174 -27.50 -11.66 -3.77
N GLY A 175 -28.46 -10.93 -4.33
CA GLY A 175 -29.39 -10.10 -3.54
C GLY A 175 -28.87 -8.70 -3.18
N LEU A 176 -27.64 -8.35 -3.57
CA LEU A 176 -27.16 -6.97 -3.52
C LEU A 176 -27.91 -6.07 -4.52
N ALA A 177 -27.91 -4.76 -4.27
CA ALA A 177 -28.40 -3.80 -5.25
C ALA A 177 -27.57 -3.87 -6.54
N PRO A 178 -28.11 -3.52 -7.72
CA PRO A 178 -27.44 -3.76 -9.00
C PRO A 178 -26.01 -3.23 -9.09
N ASP A 179 -25.74 -2.02 -8.58
CA ASP A 179 -24.41 -1.43 -8.60
C ASP A 179 -23.45 -2.15 -7.64
N ASP A 180 -23.91 -2.49 -6.43
CA ASP A 180 -23.09 -3.27 -5.47
C ASP A 180 -22.81 -4.69 -5.99
N ALA A 181 -23.80 -5.32 -6.63
CA ALA A 181 -23.65 -6.65 -7.24
C ALA A 181 -22.62 -6.62 -8.38
N ARG A 182 -22.63 -5.55 -9.20
CA ARG A 182 -21.62 -5.31 -10.24
C ARG A 182 -20.23 -5.22 -9.62
N TRP A 183 -20.05 -4.40 -8.59
CA TRP A 183 -18.75 -4.24 -7.93
C TRP A 183 -18.28 -5.49 -7.23
N CYS A 184 -19.18 -6.20 -6.53
CA CYS A 184 -18.92 -7.49 -5.89
C CYS A 184 -18.42 -8.52 -6.87
N THR A 185 -19.11 -8.66 -8.00
CA THR A 185 -18.73 -9.61 -9.05
C THR A 185 -17.37 -9.23 -9.65
N ALA A 186 -17.17 -7.97 -10.03
CA ALA A 186 -15.93 -7.51 -10.63
C ALA A 186 -14.72 -7.65 -9.69
N GLY A 187 -14.89 -7.26 -8.42
CA GLY A 187 -13.88 -7.35 -7.38
C GLY A 187 -13.52 -8.79 -7.03
N THR A 188 -14.51 -9.66 -6.87
CA THR A 188 -14.29 -11.10 -6.65
C THR A 188 -13.49 -11.74 -7.77
N LEU A 189 -13.88 -11.49 -9.01
CA LEU A 189 -13.16 -12.02 -10.16
C LEU A 189 -11.72 -11.51 -10.21
N GLN A 190 -11.50 -10.22 -9.94
CA GLN A 190 -10.15 -9.64 -9.90
C GLN A 190 -9.29 -10.23 -8.77
N PHE A 191 -9.85 -10.42 -7.57
CA PHE A 191 -9.15 -11.06 -6.45
C PHE A 191 -8.66 -12.46 -6.83
N VAL A 192 -9.55 -13.28 -7.39
CA VAL A 192 -9.24 -14.64 -7.83
C VAL A 192 -8.16 -14.64 -8.92
N GLU A 193 -8.29 -13.76 -9.92
CA GLU A 193 -7.29 -13.58 -10.98
C GLU A 193 -5.90 -13.24 -10.40
N ARG A 194 -5.82 -12.28 -9.45
CA ARG A 194 -4.57 -11.84 -8.81
C ARG A 194 -3.91 -12.95 -7.99
N GLU A 195 -4.68 -13.63 -7.15
CA GLU A 195 -4.16 -14.69 -6.26
C GLU A 195 -3.63 -15.90 -7.03
N ILE A 196 -4.29 -16.26 -8.13
CA ILE A 196 -3.83 -17.33 -9.02
C ILE A 196 -2.57 -16.89 -9.74
N ALA A 197 -2.54 -15.68 -10.31
CA ALA A 197 -1.36 -15.16 -10.97
C ALA A 197 -0.14 -15.17 -10.03
N GLN A 198 -0.30 -14.72 -8.79
CA GLN A 198 0.76 -14.72 -7.78
C GLN A 198 1.21 -16.15 -7.43
N THR A 199 0.27 -17.07 -7.18
CA THR A 199 0.56 -18.48 -6.88
C THR A 199 1.32 -19.19 -8.02
N LEU A 200 1.00 -18.84 -9.27
CA LEU A 200 1.65 -19.40 -10.46
C LEU A 200 3.04 -18.80 -10.69
N LYS A 201 3.25 -17.53 -10.34
CA LYS A 201 4.54 -16.84 -10.40
C LYS A 201 5.53 -17.42 -9.38
N ASP A 202 5.08 -17.63 -8.15
CA ASP A 202 5.95 -18.05 -7.04
C ASP A 202 6.34 -19.54 -7.10
N ASN A 203 5.65 -20.34 -7.90
CA ASN A 203 5.92 -21.78 -8.02
C ASN A 203 6.04 -22.21 -9.49
N PRO A 204 7.25 -22.20 -10.06
CA PRO A 204 7.47 -22.54 -11.47
C PRO A 204 7.05 -23.98 -11.83
N GLY A 205 6.97 -24.89 -10.84
CA GLY A 205 6.47 -26.27 -11.00
C GLY A 205 4.99 -26.36 -11.39
N ASN A 206 4.24 -25.25 -11.33
CA ASN A 206 2.82 -25.20 -11.69
C ASN A 206 2.53 -25.13 -13.19
N ALA A 207 3.46 -25.50 -14.09
CA ALA A 207 3.26 -25.44 -15.54
C ALA A 207 1.99 -26.18 -16.02
N GLN A 208 1.70 -27.34 -15.44
CA GLN A 208 0.47 -28.09 -15.75
C GLN A 208 -0.79 -27.37 -15.26
N ARG A 209 -0.74 -26.72 -14.09
CA ARG A 209 -1.85 -25.91 -13.56
C ARG A 209 -2.09 -24.67 -14.41
N ARG A 210 -1.02 -23.98 -14.85
CA ARG A 210 -1.09 -22.86 -15.83
C ARG A 210 -1.84 -23.30 -17.08
N SER A 211 -1.39 -24.40 -17.69
CA SER A 211 -1.99 -24.93 -18.92
C SER A 211 -3.45 -25.35 -18.74
N ARG A 212 -3.86 -25.82 -17.55
CA ARG A 212 -5.27 -26.11 -17.24
C ARG A 212 -6.10 -24.84 -17.11
N VAL A 213 -5.68 -23.87 -16.29
CA VAL A 213 -6.37 -22.57 -16.14
C VAL A 213 -6.57 -21.87 -17.48
N CYS A 214 -5.54 -21.87 -18.34
CA CYS A 214 -5.61 -21.31 -19.68
C CYS A 214 -6.68 -21.97 -20.58
N ARG A 215 -7.01 -23.25 -20.35
CA ARG A 215 -7.95 -24.01 -21.20
C ARG A 215 -9.35 -24.14 -20.63
N GLY A 216 -9.50 -24.24 -19.30
CA GLY A 216 -10.79 -24.52 -18.67
C GLY A 216 -11.45 -23.35 -17.94
N GLY A 217 -10.81 -22.17 -17.89
CA GLY A 217 -11.41 -20.96 -17.30
C GLY A 217 -11.70 -21.10 -15.80
N LEU A 218 -12.72 -20.38 -15.30
CA LEU A 218 -13.01 -20.31 -13.85
C LEU A 218 -13.56 -21.62 -13.24
N ALA A 219 -14.17 -22.51 -14.04
CA ALA A 219 -14.63 -23.80 -13.53
C ALA A 219 -13.44 -24.66 -13.08
N ASP A 220 -12.36 -24.66 -13.87
CA ASP A 220 -11.10 -25.33 -13.50
C ASP A 220 -10.43 -24.64 -12.31
N ILE A 221 -10.61 -23.32 -12.16
CA ILE A 221 -10.09 -22.57 -11.00
C ILE A 221 -10.74 -23.04 -9.71
N ALA A 222 -12.06 -23.18 -9.65
CA ALA A 222 -12.76 -23.66 -8.46
C ALA A 222 -12.30 -25.08 -8.06
N ALA A 223 -12.05 -25.95 -9.04
CA ALA A 223 -11.54 -27.30 -8.80
C ALA A 223 -10.07 -27.32 -8.34
N LEU A 224 -9.25 -26.38 -8.81
CA LEU A 224 -7.82 -26.31 -8.50
C LEU A 224 -7.51 -25.53 -7.21
N TRP A 225 -8.37 -24.58 -6.83
CA TRP A 225 -8.23 -23.72 -5.64
C TRP A 225 -9.56 -23.52 -4.88
N PRO A 226 -10.12 -24.60 -4.29
CA PRO A 226 -11.39 -24.51 -3.55
C PRO A 226 -11.31 -23.63 -2.29
N ASP A 227 -10.12 -23.46 -1.72
CA ASP A 227 -9.87 -22.57 -0.57
C ASP A 227 -9.78 -21.09 -0.96
N LEU A 228 -9.70 -20.80 -2.26
CA LEU A 228 -9.61 -19.44 -2.79
C LEU A 228 -10.96 -18.94 -3.33
N TYR A 229 -11.73 -19.82 -3.99
CA TYR A 229 -12.88 -19.41 -4.80
C TYR A 229 -14.04 -20.39 -4.75
N ARG A 230 -15.24 -19.88 -4.52
CA ARG A 230 -16.52 -20.60 -4.64
C ARG A 230 -17.41 -19.92 -5.69
N PRO A 231 -17.80 -20.62 -6.77
CA PRO A 231 -18.74 -20.07 -7.73
C PRO A 231 -20.15 -20.04 -7.15
N ALA A 232 -20.93 -19.02 -7.49
CA ALA A 232 -22.37 -19.03 -7.28
C ALA A 232 -23.03 -19.99 -8.28
N GLU A 233 -24.03 -20.76 -7.84
CA GLU A 233 -24.80 -21.64 -8.71
C GLU A 233 -25.55 -20.85 -9.81
N ALA A 234 -25.94 -19.59 -9.52
CA ALA A 234 -26.73 -18.74 -10.42
C ALA A 234 -25.90 -17.80 -11.31
N LEU A 235 -24.62 -17.55 -10.99
CA LEU A 235 -23.71 -16.80 -11.87
C LEU A 235 -23.19 -17.73 -12.96
N ASP A 236 -24.08 -17.99 -13.91
CA ASP A 236 -23.89 -18.79 -15.11
C ASP A 236 -22.55 -18.49 -15.82
N ALA A 237 -21.94 -19.52 -16.39
CA ALA A 237 -20.64 -19.52 -17.07
C ALA A 237 -20.51 -18.46 -18.19
N ARG A 238 -21.62 -17.82 -18.58
CA ARG A 238 -21.72 -16.76 -19.59
C ARG A 238 -21.15 -15.40 -19.17
N ALA A 239 -21.23 -15.02 -17.89
CA ALA A 239 -20.57 -13.78 -17.41
C ALA A 239 -19.03 -13.88 -17.49
N ILE A 240 -18.54 -15.11 -17.50
CA ILE A 240 -17.14 -15.50 -17.47
C ILE A 240 -16.58 -15.68 -18.89
N ALA A 241 -17.39 -16.24 -19.80
CA ALA A 241 -17.01 -16.51 -21.19
C ALA A 241 -16.66 -15.25 -22.02
N GLY A 242 -17.09 -14.06 -21.60
CA GLY A 242 -16.69 -12.79 -22.23
C GLY A 242 -15.23 -12.38 -22.00
N ARG A 243 -14.54 -13.04 -21.06
CA ARG A 243 -13.09 -12.91 -20.81
C ARG A 243 -12.39 -14.19 -21.24
N ASP A 244 -12.45 -14.51 -22.52
CA ASP A 244 -11.65 -15.56 -23.19
C ASP A 244 -10.16 -15.16 -23.28
N ARG A 245 -9.63 -14.69 -22.15
CA ARG A 245 -8.32 -14.10 -21.91
C ARG A 245 -7.49 -14.94 -20.95
N GLY A 246 -7.93 -16.15 -20.63
CA GLY A 246 -7.25 -17.04 -19.68
C GLY A 246 -5.75 -17.24 -19.98
N CYS A 247 -5.37 -17.29 -21.27
CA CYS A 247 -3.95 -17.24 -21.67
C CYS A 247 -3.32 -15.87 -21.46
N SER A 248 -3.96 -14.77 -21.85
CA SER A 248 -3.42 -13.42 -21.68
C SER A 248 -3.30 -12.93 -20.22
N VAL A 249 -3.96 -13.56 -19.24
CA VAL A 249 -3.68 -13.32 -17.80
C VAL A 249 -2.35 -13.98 -17.40
N VAL A 250 -2.02 -15.13 -17.99
CA VAL A 250 -0.76 -15.86 -17.73
C VAL A 250 0.39 -15.34 -18.61
N GLU A 251 0.12 -14.91 -19.84
CA GLU A 251 1.09 -14.35 -20.81
C GLU A 251 1.24 -12.83 -20.66
N GLY A 252 0.20 -12.11 -20.24
CA GLY A 252 0.25 -10.67 -19.91
C GLY A 252 0.90 -10.36 -18.56
N LEU A 253 1.28 -11.39 -17.81
CA LEU A 253 2.24 -11.28 -16.70
C LEU A 253 3.66 -10.95 -17.20
N ASP A 254 3.93 -11.06 -18.51
CA ASP A 254 5.27 -10.85 -19.08
C ASP A 254 5.40 -9.65 -20.05
N VAL A 255 4.33 -8.92 -20.43
CA VAL A 255 4.47 -7.81 -21.40
C VAL A 255 3.41 -6.70 -21.31
N GLY A 256 3.79 -5.54 -20.77
CA GLY A 256 3.53 -4.26 -21.45
C GLY A 256 2.38 -3.36 -20.97
N ARG A 257 1.50 -3.78 -20.06
CA ARG A 257 0.72 -2.81 -19.27
C ARG A 257 1.31 -2.77 -17.87
N PRO A 258 1.82 -1.61 -17.41
CA PRO A 258 2.11 -1.45 -16.00
C PRO A 258 0.80 -1.64 -15.23
N TRP A 259 0.54 -2.87 -14.78
CA TRP A 259 -0.23 -3.12 -13.57
C TRP A 259 0.50 -2.31 -12.52
N ASN A 260 -0.05 -1.13 -12.19
CA ASN A 260 0.61 -0.03 -11.48
C ASN A 260 1.86 -0.51 -10.70
N PRO A 261 3.09 -0.34 -11.23
CA PRO A 261 4.30 -1.03 -10.77
C PRO A 261 4.67 -0.74 -9.32
N ILE A 262 3.91 0.13 -8.67
CA ILE A 262 4.17 0.64 -7.35
C ILE A 262 3.76 -0.35 -6.23
N LEU A 263 2.97 -1.37 -6.56
CA LEU A 263 2.50 -2.38 -5.61
C LEU A 263 3.49 -3.51 -5.28
N LEU A 264 4.58 -3.69 -6.02
CA LEU A 264 5.41 -4.90 -5.90
C LEU A 264 6.84 -4.69 -5.37
N GLU A 265 7.31 -3.45 -5.16
CA GLU A 265 8.67 -3.19 -4.66
C GLU A 265 8.79 -2.99 -3.14
N HIS A 266 7.67 -2.99 -2.38
CA HIS A 266 7.72 -2.68 -0.94
C HIS A 266 7.79 -3.87 0.03
N ARG A 267 7.85 -5.13 -0.43
CA ARG A 267 7.99 -6.30 0.48
C ARG A 267 9.36 -6.46 1.16
N THR A 268 10.32 -5.57 0.93
CA THR A 268 11.66 -5.63 1.55
C THR A 268 11.97 -4.54 2.60
N TRP A 269 11.01 -3.69 2.97
CA TRP A 269 11.30 -2.52 3.84
C TRP A 269 10.85 -2.65 5.31
N SER A 270 10.57 -3.86 5.79
CA SER A 270 10.18 -4.10 7.20
C SER A 270 10.97 -5.25 7.84
N ALA A 271 12.29 -5.16 7.80
CA ALA A 271 13.20 -5.89 8.68
C ALA A 271 14.35 -4.97 9.09
N GLY A 272 14.10 -4.18 10.13
CA GLY A 272 15.04 -3.30 10.81
C GLY A 272 14.45 -2.91 12.15
#